data_AF-A0A1V9YLC5-F1
#
_entry.id   AF-A0A1V9YLC5-F1
#
_cell.length_a   1.000
_cell.length_b   1.000
_cell.length_c   1.000
_cell.angle_alpha   90.00
_cell.angle_beta   90.00
_cell.angle_gamma   90.00
#
_symmetry.space_group_name_H-M   'P 1'
#
loop_
_entity.id
_entity.type
_entity.pdbx_description
1 polymer ?
#
loop_
_entity_poly.entity_id
_entity_poly.type
_entity_poly.pdbx_seq_one_letter_code
_entity_poly.pdbx_strand_id
1 'polypeptide(L)'
;MRCHYDVLGVARDITAADLRKAFFKLALKWHPDKIKADQDVEEATQIFQEIQSAYEVLSDPQERQWYDDHREQILRGDDGTDHTTEEDPLDIMRYFSTTVYKGFKDDAGGFYAIYRALFEQIDALDMEARGDKRAAPSFGGASADAATDVMAFYNYWRAYSTDRSFSWLDTYKTTDAPTREIRRLMEKDNKKLRDAGKKAFSANVRALVDFVRKRDRRVAKHLKELEQQKEAAAKEKEAAAQEKRRAFEAEKASFQATWEVDAVHSHVEAQVRAEVAKLQAKQEAMILVCELCKKEFKSEKQVENHLKSKKHRDQMLASGLDPSMLDELLELEGQSASPAAAPEEPKKPAKEPKASKAPAETDAKRLEREDKERKAAEKRAERKEKRKSSKKDEPKKADAPPTRPVAANDDDDDFPCGSCSMVFPTLKMLQKHTKKEGHTEPVRRK
;
A
#
# COMPACT_ATOMS: atom_id res chain seq x y z
N MET A 1 -31.76 14.45 -33.25
CA MET A 1 -30.51 14.31 -32.49
C MET A 1 -29.41 13.86 -33.45
N ARG A 2 -28.39 14.70 -33.65
CA ARG A 2 -27.24 14.36 -34.52
C ARG A 2 -26.23 13.53 -33.75
N CYS A 3 -25.54 12.62 -34.43
CA CYS A 3 -24.43 11.86 -33.87
C CYS A 3 -23.32 12.80 -33.41
N HIS A 4 -22.74 12.58 -32.22
CA HIS A 4 -21.70 13.45 -31.65
C HIS A 4 -20.45 13.54 -32.52
N TYR A 5 -20.08 12.44 -33.19
CA TYR A 5 -19.00 12.44 -34.18
C TYR A 5 -19.32 13.32 -35.39
N ASP A 6 -20.59 13.35 -35.81
CA ASP A 6 -21.04 14.14 -36.97
C ASP A 6 -21.12 15.63 -36.61
N VAL A 7 -21.56 15.95 -35.38
CA VAL A 7 -21.55 17.33 -34.83
C VAL A 7 -20.13 17.90 -34.80
N LEU A 8 -19.15 17.07 -34.43
CA LEU A 8 -17.74 17.47 -34.42
C LEU A 8 -17.05 17.32 -35.78
N GLY A 9 -17.69 16.67 -36.76
CA GLY A 9 -17.13 16.41 -38.08
C GLY A 9 -15.90 15.51 -38.07
N VAL A 10 -15.87 14.50 -37.17
CA VAL A 10 -14.71 13.62 -36.94
C VAL A 10 -15.06 12.16 -37.16
N ALA A 11 -14.04 11.36 -37.49
CA ALA A 11 -14.18 9.91 -37.59
C ALA A 11 -14.28 9.23 -36.21
N ARG A 12 -14.80 8.01 -36.18
CA ARG A 12 -15.06 7.25 -34.94
C ARG A 12 -13.79 6.75 -34.27
N ASP A 13 -12.73 6.57 -35.02
CA ASP A 13 -11.40 6.13 -34.57
C ASP A 13 -10.51 7.30 -34.12
N ILE A 14 -11.09 8.50 -33.96
CA ILE A 14 -10.31 9.69 -33.62
C ILE A 14 -9.61 9.59 -32.26
N THR A 15 -8.36 10.07 -32.23
CA THR A 15 -7.55 10.18 -31.02
C THR A 15 -8.04 11.33 -30.12
N ALA A 16 -7.81 11.23 -28.81
CA ALA A 16 -8.17 12.30 -27.86
C ALA A 16 -7.45 13.64 -28.14
N ALA A 17 -6.28 13.61 -28.79
CA ALA A 17 -5.56 14.82 -29.18
C ALA A 17 -6.25 15.51 -30.37
N ASP A 18 -6.69 14.75 -31.37
CA ASP A 18 -7.33 15.31 -32.55
C ASP A 18 -8.79 15.70 -32.29
N LEU A 19 -9.49 14.97 -31.42
CA LEU A 19 -10.81 15.35 -30.92
C LEU A 19 -10.78 16.75 -30.27
N ARG A 20 -9.77 17.01 -29.44
CA ARG A 20 -9.53 18.34 -28.84
C ARG A 20 -9.33 19.40 -29.90
N LYS A 21 -8.48 19.15 -30.91
CA LYS A 21 -8.23 20.11 -31.99
C LYS A 21 -9.51 20.41 -32.78
N ALA A 22 -10.32 19.40 -33.09
CA ALA A 22 -11.58 19.57 -33.80
C ALA A 22 -12.57 20.42 -32.99
N PHE A 23 -12.70 20.13 -31.70
CA PHE A 23 -13.49 20.93 -30.77
C PHE A 23 -13.04 22.39 -30.74
N PHE A 24 -11.74 22.68 -30.57
CA PHE A 24 -11.26 24.06 -30.54
C PHE A 24 -11.54 24.82 -31.84
N LYS A 25 -11.41 24.17 -33.00
CA LYS A 25 -11.72 24.78 -34.30
C LYS A 25 -13.21 25.14 -34.42
N LEU A 26 -14.09 24.23 -34.02
CA LEU A 26 -15.53 24.44 -34.09
C LEU A 26 -16.03 25.43 -33.03
N ALA A 27 -15.52 25.34 -31.81
CA ALA A 27 -15.82 26.28 -30.74
C ALA A 27 -15.42 27.70 -31.13
N LEU A 28 -14.27 27.90 -31.78
CA LEU A 28 -13.85 29.23 -32.25
C LEU A 28 -14.73 29.77 -33.38
N LYS A 29 -15.27 28.88 -34.23
CA LYS A 29 -16.14 29.24 -35.36
C LYS A 29 -17.53 29.65 -34.89
N TRP A 30 -18.08 28.94 -33.91
CA TRP A 30 -19.42 29.14 -33.38
C TRP A 30 -19.44 29.89 -32.04
N HIS A 31 -18.33 30.55 -31.66
CA HIS A 31 -18.28 31.33 -30.44
C HIS A 31 -19.18 32.57 -30.56
N PRO A 32 -20.05 32.88 -29.58
CA PRO A 32 -21.02 33.97 -29.68
C PRO A 32 -20.38 35.33 -30.02
N ASP A 33 -19.18 35.59 -29.51
CA ASP A 33 -18.39 36.81 -29.74
C ASP A 33 -17.81 36.96 -31.17
N LYS A 34 -17.75 35.86 -31.95
CA LYS A 34 -17.17 35.85 -33.31
C LYS A 34 -18.22 35.78 -34.41
N ILE A 35 -19.49 35.67 -34.04
CA ILE A 35 -20.59 35.63 -35.00
C ILE A 35 -20.76 37.03 -35.60
N LYS A 36 -20.91 37.08 -36.92
CA LYS A 36 -21.16 38.35 -37.64
C LYS A 36 -22.60 38.79 -37.36
N ALA A 37 -22.85 40.09 -37.34
CA ALA A 37 -24.16 40.68 -37.03
C ALA A 37 -25.34 40.18 -37.91
N ASP A 38 -25.05 39.57 -39.07
CA ASP A 38 -26.05 39.01 -40.00
C ASP A 38 -26.42 37.54 -39.73
N GLN A 39 -25.81 36.88 -38.74
CA GLN A 39 -26.12 35.50 -38.37
C GLN A 39 -26.93 35.44 -37.08
N ASP A 40 -27.87 34.50 -37.01
CA ASP A 40 -28.70 34.30 -35.83
C ASP A 40 -27.83 33.83 -34.65
N VAL A 41 -27.76 34.68 -33.63
CA VAL A 41 -27.00 34.45 -32.40
C VAL A 41 -27.59 33.27 -31.62
N GLU A 42 -28.89 33.03 -31.73
CA GLU A 42 -29.57 31.93 -31.03
C GLU A 42 -29.19 30.58 -31.64
N GLU A 43 -29.23 30.45 -32.98
CA GLU A 43 -28.83 29.22 -33.68
C GLU A 43 -27.37 28.87 -33.41
N ALA A 44 -26.48 29.85 -33.45
CA ALA A 44 -25.08 29.63 -33.18
C ALA A 44 -24.82 29.24 -31.71
N THR A 45 -25.57 29.82 -30.76
CA THR A 45 -25.51 29.42 -29.35
C THR A 45 -25.97 27.97 -29.18
N GLN A 46 -27.01 27.55 -29.89
CA GLN A 46 -27.49 26.17 -29.86
C GLN A 46 -26.47 25.20 -30.47
N ILE A 47 -25.90 25.53 -31.63
CA ILE A 47 -24.84 24.72 -32.27
C ILE A 47 -23.60 24.64 -31.36
N PHE A 48 -23.23 25.74 -30.72
CA PHE A 48 -22.13 25.76 -29.75
C PHE A 48 -22.39 24.84 -28.56
N GLN A 49 -23.60 24.86 -28.00
CA GLN A 49 -24.01 23.95 -26.93
C GLN A 49 -23.96 22.48 -27.38
N GLU A 50 -24.39 22.17 -28.60
CA GLU A 50 -24.31 20.82 -29.17
C GLU A 50 -22.85 20.36 -29.36
N ILE A 51 -21.97 21.24 -29.84
CA ILE A 51 -20.53 20.97 -29.99
C ILE A 51 -19.89 20.71 -28.61
N GLN A 52 -20.23 21.52 -27.61
CA GLN A 52 -19.75 21.34 -26.25
C GLN A 52 -20.24 20.01 -25.68
N SER A 53 -21.52 19.69 -25.85
CA SER A 53 -22.11 18.42 -25.41
C SER A 53 -21.41 17.22 -26.03
N ALA A 54 -21.23 17.25 -27.36
CA ALA A 54 -20.56 16.19 -28.10
C ALA A 54 -19.12 15.99 -27.64
N TYR A 55 -18.38 17.09 -27.40
CA TYR A 55 -17.01 16.99 -26.90
C TYR A 55 -16.95 16.45 -25.47
N GLU A 56 -17.83 16.88 -24.57
CA GLU A 56 -17.86 16.40 -23.19
C GLU A 56 -18.03 14.88 -23.14
N VAL A 57 -19.01 14.33 -23.86
CA VAL A 57 -19.28 12.88 -23.91
C VAL A 57 -18.13 12.11 -24.57
N LEU A 58 -17.58 12.61 -25.68
CA LEU A 58 -16.51 11.91 -26.41
C LEU A 58 -15.12 12.06 -25.77
N SER A 59 -14.93 13.04 -24.89
CA SER A 59 -13.65 13.30 -24.23
C SER A 59 -13.35 12.35 -23.08
N ASP A 60 -14.38 11.87 -22.36
CA ASP A 60 -14.26 10.87 -21.30
C ASP A 60 -14.30 9.46 -21.95
N PRO A 61 -13.26 8.63 -21.79
CA PRO A 61 -13.24 7.28 -22.38
C PRO A 61 -14.43 6.40 -21.97
N GLN A 62 -14.92 6.55 -20.73
CA GLN A 62 -16.03 5.77 -20.22
C GLN A 62 -17.35 6.25 -20.83
N GLU A 63 -17.57 7.56 -20.93
CA GLU A 63 -18.77 8.13 -21.55
C GLU A 63 -18.77 7.90 -23.06
N ARG A 64 -17.61 7.94 -23.72
CA ARG A 64 -17.45 7.61 -25.14
C ARG A 64 -17.80 6.15 -25.42
N GLN A 65 -17.26 5.21 -24.64
CA GLN A 65 -17.57 3.80 -24.82
C GLN A 65 -19.06 3.54 -24.64
N TRP A 66 -19.65 4.12 -23.60
CA TRP A 66 -21.09 3.96 -23.35
C TRP A 66 -21.93 4.58 -24.47
N TYR A 67 -21.53 5.76 -24.97
CA TYR A 67 -22.17 6.39 -26.14
C TYR A 67 -22.07 5.50 -27.37
N ASP A 68 -20.89 4.93 -27.65
CA ASP A 68 -20.68 4.04 -28.80
C ASP A 68 -21.55 2.78 -28.71
N ASP A 69 -21.64 2.17 -27.52
CA ASP A 69 -22.46 0.98 -27.24
C ASP A 69 -23.96 1.22 -27.44
N HIS A 70 -24.44 2.44 -27.14
CA HIS A 70 -25.87 2.78 -27.20
C HIS A 70 -26.25 3.78 -28.28
N ARG A 71 -25.30 4.14 -29.16
CA ARG A 71 -25.46 5.17 -30.19
C ARG A 71 -26.68 4.94 -31.05
N GLU A 72 -26.92 3.70 -31.45
CA GLU A 72 -28.07 3.36 -32.30
C GLU A 72 -29.40 3.57 -31.61
N GLN A 73 -29.47 3.36 -30.29
CA GLN A 73 -30.69 3.61 -29.50
C GLN A 73 -30.90 5.12 -29.34
N ILE A 74 -29.84 5.86 -29.04
CA ILE A 74 -29.87 7.32 -28.91
C ILE A 74 -30.28 8.00 -30.23
N LEU A 75 -29.80 7.50 -31.37
CA LEU A 75 -30.10 8.09 -32.68
C LEU A 75 -31.48 7.72 -33.22
N ARG A 76 -31.99 6.52 -32.91
CA ARG A 76 -33.34 6.09 -33.34
C ARG A 76 -34.47 6.88 -32.66
N GLY A 77 -34.22 7.48 -31.49
CA GLY A 77 -35.22 8.25 -30.73
C GLY A 77 -35.66 9.58 -31.38
N ASP A 78 -35.17 9.94 -32.57
CA ASP A 78 -35.44 11.21 -33.23
C ASP A 78 -36.20 11.10 -34.57
N ASP A 79 -36.50 9.88 -35.05
CA ASP A 79 -37.08 9.68 -36.39
C ASP A 79 -38.59 10.02 -36.48
N GLY A 80 -39.15 10.75 -35.50
CA GLY A 80 -40.57 11.13 -35.45
C GLY A 80 -41.55 9.95 -35.40
N THR A 81 -41.02 8.72 -35.36
CA THR A 81 -41.79 7.52 -35.09
C THR A 81 -41.83 7.40 -33.59
N ASP A 82 -42.95 7.84 -33.02
CA ASP A 82 -43.24 7.71 -31.61
C ASP A 82 -43.22 6.22 -31.23
N HIS A 83 -42.04 5.75 -30.82
CA HIS A 83 -41.86 4.49 -30.13
C HIS A 83 -41.95 4.70 -28.61
N THR A 84 -42.71 5.69 -28.13
CA THR A 84 -43.54 5.41 -26.96
C THR A 84 -44.63 4.41 -27.39
N THR A 85 -44.23 3.17 -27.65
CA THR A 85 -45.18 2.08 -27.42
C THR A 85 -45.62 2.19 -25.97
N GLU A 86 -46.84 1.74 -25.65
CA GLU A 86 -47.36 1.66 -24.27
C GLU A 86 -46.47 0.80 -23.32
N GLU A 87 -45.28 0.37 -23.79
CA GLU A 87 -44.49 -0.75 -23.32
C GLU A 87 -43.09 -0.34 -22.78
N ASP A 88 -42.51 0.80 -23.20
CA ASP A 88 -41.35 1.41 -22.52
C ASP A 88 -41.51 2.94 -22.37
N PRO A 89 -42.17 3.42 -21.30
CA PRO A 89 -42.62 4.81 -21.19
C PRO A 89 -41.50 5.84 -21.00
N LEU A 90 -40.26 5.40 -20.82
CA LEU A 90 -39.17 6.26 -20.40
C LEU A 90 -37.88 6.01 -21.18
N ASP A 91 -37.66 6.83 -22.20
CA ASP A 91 -36.38 6.90 -22.89
C ASP A 91 -35.33 7.61 -22.02
N ILE A 92 -34.68 6.85 -21.15
CA ILE A 92 -33.56 7.30 -20.29
C ILE A 92 -32.40 7.83 -21.15
N MET A 93 -32.24 7.33 -22.37
CA MET A 93 -31.08 7.62 -23.21
C MET A 93 -31.01 9.08 -23.62
N ARG A 94 -32.17 9.71 -23.81
CA ARG A 94 -32.30 11.16 -24.07
C ARG A 94 -31.61 12.02 -22.99
N TYR A 95 -31.63 11.59 -21.73
CA TYR A 95 -31.15 12.37 -20.58
C TYR A 95 -29.63 12.31 -20.37
N PHE A 96 -28.91 11.54 -21.17
CA PHE A 96 -27.45 11.54 -21.24
C PHE A 96 -26.88 12.71 -22.05
N SER A 97 -27.74 13.58 -22.59
CA SER A 97 -27.31 14.81 -23.25
C SER A 97 -27.37 16.01 -22.32
N THR A 98 -26.31 16.82 -22.34
CA THR A 98 -26.28 18.11 -21.63
C THR A 98 -27.17 19.17 -22.26
N THR A 99 -27.71 18.91 -23.46
CA THR A 99 -28.68 19.81 -24.13
C THR A 99 -30.08 19.75 -23.51
N VAL A 100 -30.37 18.75 -22.66
CA VAL A 100 -31.70 18.57 -22.08
C VAL A 100 -32.02 19.65 -21.04
N TYR A 101 -31.01 20.23 -20.39
CA TYR A 101 -31.17 21.26 -19.36
C TYR A 101 -30.46 22.56 -19.72
N LYS A 102 -30.99 23.68 -19.24
CA LYS A 102 -30.44 25.03 -19.40
C LYS A 102 -30.08 25.60 -18.04
N GLY A 103 -28.79 25.54 -17.71
CA GLY A 103 -28.27 26.07 -16.44
C GLY A 103 -28.60 25.21 -15.21
N PHE A 104 -28.11 25.67 -14.06
CA PHE A 104 -28.17 24.94 -12.77
C PHE A 104 -29.13 25.63 -11.79
N LYS A 105 -30.38 25.82 -12.21
CA LYS A 105 -31.45 26.41 -11.41
C LYS A 105 -32.60 25.41 -11.24
N ASP A 106 -33.57 25.76 -10.39
CA ASP A 106 -34.79 24.97 -10.12
C ASP A 106 -35.98 25.35 -11.02
N ASP A 107 -35.73 26.12 -12.09
CA ASP A 107 -36.72 26.46 -13.10
C ASP A 107 -37.10 25.24 -13.95
N ALA A 108 -38.21 25.31 -14.70
CA ALA A 108 -38.73 24.18 -15.47
C ALA A 108 -37.74 23.60 -16.50
N GLY A 109 -36.80 24.41 -16.99
CA GLY A 109 -35.72 23.98 -17.88
C GLY A 109 -34.38 23.76 -17.18
N GLY A 110 -34.31 23.91 -15.86
CA GLY A 110 -33.09 23.83 -15.08
C GLY A 110 -32.69 22.39 -14.76
N PHE A 111 -31.39 22.19 -14.55
CA PHE A 111 -30.79 20.89 -14.22
C PHE A 111 -31.55 20.15 -13.11
N TYR A 112 -31.89 20.84 -12.01
CA TYR A 112 -32.48 20.18 -10.85
C TYR A 112 -33.93 19.76 -11.08
N ALA A 113 -34.73 20.56 -11.77
CA ALA A 113 -36.12 20.22 -12.04
C ALA A 113 -36.25 19.04 -13.00
N ILE A 114 -35.46 19.03 -14.07
CA ILE A 114 -35.53 17.97 -15.09
C ILE A 114 -35.11 16.62 -14.51
N TYR A 115 -33.95 16.56 -13.84
CA TYR A 115 -33.48 15.30 -13.27
C TYR A 115 -34.35 14.85 -12.09
N ARG A 116 -34.88 15.77 -11.28
CA ARG A 116 -35.86 15.45 -10.24
C ARG A 116 -37.10 14.78 -10.82
N ALA A 117 -37.72 15.39 -11.83
CA ALA A 117 -38.91 14.83 -12.48
C ALA A 117 -38.62 13.46 -13.10
N LEU A 118 -37.45 13.28 -13.72
CA LEU A 118 -37.04 12.00 -14.28
C LEU A 118 -36.91 10.90 -13.22
N PHE A 119 -36.19 11.15 -12.12
CA PHE A 119 -36.03 10.15 -11.07
C PHE A 119 -37.33 9.85 -10.33
N GLU A 120 -38.22 10.83 -10.19
CA GLU A 120 -39.58 10.63 -9.67
C GLU A 120 -40.43 9.78 -10.62
N GLN A 121 -40.29 9.93 -11.94
CA GLN A 121 -40.94 9.05 -12.91
C GLN A 121 -40.41 7.61 -12.84
N ILE A 122 -39.09 7.43 -12.72
CA ILE A 122 -38.49 6.09 -12.56
C ILE A 122 -39.01 5.42 -11.29
N ASP A 123 -39.02 6.14 -10.16
CA ASP A 123 -39.51 5.59 -8.90
C ASP A 123 -41.02 5.30 -8.96
N ALA A 124 -41.83 6.16 -9.59
CA ALA A 124 -43.26 5.91 -9.76
C ALA A 124 -43.55 4.60 -10.49
N LEU A 125 -42.81 4.31 -11.56
CA LEU A 125 -42.93 3.05 -12.31
C LEU A 125 -42.55 1.82 -11.46
N ASP A 126 -41.52 1.93 -10.62
CA ASP A 126 -41.14 0.84 -9.71
C ASP A 126 -42.11 0.70 -8.53
N MET A 127 -42.64 1.80 -8.00
CA MET A 127 -43.65 1.78 -6.95
C MET A 127 -44.92 1.08 -7.42
N GLU A 128 -45.37 1.37 -8.64
CA GLU A 128 -46.50 0.67 -9.27
C GLU A 128 -46.21 -0.83 -9.42
N ALA A 129 -45.00 -1.20 -9.84
CA ALA A 129 -44.61 -2.61 -9.96
C ALA A 129 -44.49 -3.34 -8.61
N ARG A 130 -44.01 -2.66 -7.56
CA ARG A 130 -43.88 -3.21 -6.20
C ARG A 130 -45.22 -3.34 -5.47
N GLY A 131 -46.17 -2.45 -5.76
CA GLY A 131 -47.41 -2.32 -5.01
C GLY A 131 -47.23 -1.74 -3.59
N ASP A 132 -46.11 -1.06 -3.32
CA ASP A 132 -45.80 -0.42 -2.03
C ASP A 132 -45.59 1.09 -2.21
N LYS A 133 -45.78 1.84 -1.12
CA LYS A 133 -45.61 3.30 -1.04
C LYS A 133 -44.22 3.75 -0.60
N ARG A 134 -43.25 2.82 -0.52
CA ARG A 134 -41.86 3.16 -0.23
C ARG A 134 -41.26 3.94 -1.40
N ALA A 135 -41.12 5.25 -1.20
CA ALA A 135 -40.50 6.16 -2.15
C ALA A 135 -38.96 6.14 -2.05
N ALA A 136 -38.30 6.32 -3.19
CA ALA A 136 -36.88 6.60 -3.26
C ALA A 136 -36.57 8.00 -2.67
N PRO A 137 -35.32 8.24 -2.23
CA PRO A 137 -34.89 9.59 -1.89
C PRO A 137 -35.05 10.52 -3.11
N SER A 138 -35.62 11.71 -2.89
CA SER A 138 -35.78 12.72 -3.94
C SER A 138 -34.44 13.38 -4.29
N PHE A 139 -34.32 13.85 -5.53
CA PHE A 139 -33.13 14.59 -6.01
C PHE A 139 -32.93 15.96 -5.32
N GLY A 140 -34.00 16.49 -4.74
CA GLY A 140 -34.02 17.81 -4.11
C GLY A 140 -33.90 18.97 -5.11
N GLY A 141 -33.56 20.15 -4.59
CA GLY A 141 -33.34 21.36 -5.37
C GLY A 141 -31.92 21.93 -5.21
N ALA A 142 -31.67 23.11 -5.77
CA ALA A 142 -30.36 23.76 -5.78
C ALA A 142 -29.79 24.04 -4.39
N SER A 143 -30.65 24.19 -3.37
CA SER A 143 -30.28 24.49 -1.98
C SER A 143 -30.22 23.25 -1.05
N ALA A 144 -30.38 22.04 -1.58
CA ALA A 144 -30.30 20.82 -0.77
C ALA A 144 -28.89 20.65 -0.15
N ASP A 145 -28.84 20.12 1.07
CA ASP A 145 -27.55 19.88 1.74
C ASP A 145 -26.76 18.80 1.01
N ALA A 146 -25.54 19.16 0.60
CA ALA A 146 -24.71 18.31 -0.22
C ALA A 146 -24.22 17.07 0.55
N ALA A 147 -24.00 17.18 1.87
CA ALA A 147 -23.40 16.12 2.68
C ALA A 147 -24.41 15.04 3.09
N THR A 148 -25.65 15.42 3.34
CA THR A 148 -26.70 14.51 3.84
C THR A 148 -27.64 14.08 2.72
N ASP A 149 -28.53 14.97 2.29
CA ASP A 149 -29.63 14.66 1.37
C ASP A 149 -29.12 14.24 -0.01
N VAL A 150 -28.19 15.02 -0.59
CA VAL A 150 -27.67 14.76 -1.93
C VAL A 150 -26.85 13.46 -1.97
N MET A 151 -26.01 13.20 -0.97
CA MET A 151 -25.26 11.95 -0.92
C MET A 151 -26.15 10.74 -0.61
N ALA A 152 -27.20 10.88 0.21
CA ALA A 152 -28.18 9.82 0.43
C ALA A 152 -28.91 9.45 -0.87
N PHE A 153 -29.30 10.44 -1.67
CA PHE A 153 -29.83 10.24 -3.02
C PHE A 153 -28.86 9.42 -3.88
N TYR A 154 -27.63 9.90 -4.06
CA TYR A 154 -26.68 9.21 -4.94
C TYR A 154 -26.31 7.81 -4.44
N ASN A 155 -26.25 7.59 -3.12
CA ASN A 155 -25.97 6.26 -2.57
C ASN A 155 -27.08 5.26 -2.87
N TYR A 156 -28.35 5.67 -2.76
CA TYR A 156 -29.49 4.84 -3.14
C TYR A 156 -29.49 4.55 -4.63
N TRP A 157 -29.42 5.60 -5.46
CA TRP A 157 -29.58 5.48 -6.91
C TRP A 157 -28.39 4.81 -7.62
N ARG A 158 -27.18 4.84 -7.05
CA ARG A 158 -26.04 4.04 -7.55
C ARG A 158 -26.20 2.54 -7.27
N ALA A 159 -27.00 2.17 -6.28
CA ALA A 159 -27.37 0.79 -5.97
C ALA A 159 -28.74 0.39 -6.56
N TYR A 160 -29.37 1.28 -7.34
CA TYR A 160 -30.71 1.11 -7.88
C TYR A 160 -30.90 -0.21 -8.62
N SER A 161 -32.05 -0.85 -8.46
CA SER A 161 -32.48 -2.01 -9.25
C SER A 161 -33.97 -1.85 -9.51
N THR A 162 -34.38 -2.02 -10.76
CA THR A 162 -35.80 -1.93 -11.11
C THR A 162 -36.60 -3.11 -10.57
N ASP A 163 -37.81 -2.82 -10.13
CA ASP A 163 -38.81 -3.80 -9.68
C ASP A 163 -39.82 -4.12 -10.80
N ARG A 164 -39.80 -3.39 -11.92
CA ARG A 164 -40.65 -3.64 -13.09
C ARG A 164 -40.55 -5.10 -13.56
N SER A 165 -41.65 -5.63 -14.09
CA SER A 165 -41.76 -7.03 -14.49
C SER A 165 -40.95 -7.36 -15.76
N PHE A 166 -40.85 -6.42 -16.70
CA PHE A 166 -40.31 -6.61 -18.07
C PHE A 166 -41.04 -7.68 -18.87
N SER A 167 -42.31 -7.99 -18.53
CA SER A 167 -43.08 -9.05 -19.20
C SER A 167 -43.33 -8.81 -20.69
N TRP A 168 -43.24 -7.57 -21.17
CA TRP A 168 -43.34 -7.24 -22.60
C TRP A 168 -42.15 -7.76 -23.43
N LEU A 169 -41.02 -8.10 -22.80
CA LEU A 169 -39.89 -8.75 -23.46
C LEU A 169 -40.09 -10.25 -23.70
N ASP A 170 -41.22 -10.82 -23.25
CA ASP A 170 -41.52 -12.23 -23.46
C ASP A 170 -41.80 -12.51 -24.93
N THR A 171 -40.90 -13.23 -25.59
CA THR A 171 -41.06 -13.61 -27.01
C THR A 171 -42.00 -14.79 -27.20
N TYR A 172 -42.14 -15.64 -26.19
CA TYR A 172 -42.90 -16.88 -26.27
C TYR A 172 -44.18 -16.82 -25.44
N LYS A 173 -45.32 -17.18 -26.03
CA LYS A 173 -46.58 -17.36 -25.29
C LYS A 173 -46.61 -18.75 -24.67
N THR A 174 -46.47 -18.85 -23.36
CA THR A 174 -46.38 -20.14 -22.65
C THR A 174 -47.66 -20.99 -22.73
N THR A 175 -48.78 -20.37 -23.12
CA THR A 175 -50.06 -21.03 -23.44
C THR A 175 -49.98 -21.92 -24.67
N ASP A 176 -49.13 -21.56 -25.64
CA ASP A 176 -49.07 -22.19 -26.96
C ASP A 176 -48.12 -23.40 -26.97
N ALA A 177 -47.55 -23.73 -25.81
CA ALA A 177 -46.58 -24.80 -25.65
C ALA A 177 -47.22 -26.19 -25.90
N PRO A 178 -46.70 -26.99 -26.86
CA PRO A 178 -47.25 -28.31 -27.19
C PRO A 178 -47.10 -29.34 -26.08
N THR A 179 -46.04 -29.21 -25.26
CA THR A 179 -45.77 -30.12 -24.13
C THR A 179 -45.33 -29.33 -22.90
N ARG A 180 -45.41 -29.96 -21.72
CA ARG A 180 -44.93 -29.39 -20.45
C ARG A 180 -43.44 -29.05 -20.50
N GLU A 181 -42.64 -29.84 -21.20
CA GLU A 181 -41.21 -29.63 -21.35
C GLU A 181 -40.91 -28.39 -22.18
N ILE A 182 -41.61 -28.23 -23.31
CA ILE A 182 -41.49 -27.04 -24.16
C ILE A 182 -41.95 -25.79 -23.40
N ARG A 183 -43.04 -25.88 -22.62
CA ARG A 183 -43.50 -24.76 -21.77
C ARG A 183 -42.41 -24.30 -20.81
N ARG A 184 -41.72 -25.23 -20.14
CA ARG A 184 -40.61 -24.91 -19.23
C ARG A 184 -39.43 -24.26 -19.94
N LEU A 185 -39.14 -24.68 -21.18
CA LEU A 185 -38.09 -24.04 -21.99
C LEU A 185 -38.50 -22.61 -22.39
N MET A 186 -39.74 -22.41 -22.83
CA MET A 186 -40.31 -21.10 -23.15
C MET A 186 -40.29 -20.16 -21.93
N GLU A 187 -40.73 -20.64 -20.76
CA GLU A 187 -40.68 -19.88 -19.50
C GLU A 187 -39.26 -19.50 -19.10
N LYS A 188 -38.30 -20.43 -19.29
CA LYS A 188 -36.89 -20.19 -19.00
C LYS A 188 -36.30 -19.14 -19.93
N ASP A 189 -36.63 -19.18 -21.21
CA ASP A 189 -36.13 -18.22 -22.19
C ASP A 189 -36.76 -16.84 -22.00
N ASN A 190 -38.07 -16.76 -21.78
CA ASN A 190 -38.73 -15.52 -21.37
C ASN A 190 -38.10 -14.95 -20.09
N LYS A 191 -37.85 -15.78 -19.06
CA LYS A 191 -37.17 -15.32 -17.85
C LYS A 191 -35.79 -14.73 -18.15
N LYS A 192 -34.99 -15.35 -19.03
CA LYS A 192 -33.69 -14.79 -19.43
C LYS A 192 -33.84 -13.43 -20.12
N LEU A 193 -34.84 -13.26 -20.97
CA LEU A 193 -35.11 -11.99 -21.66
C LEU A 193 -35.50 -10.90 -20.65
N ARG A 194 -36.39 -11.21 -19.71
CA ARG A 194 -36.76 -10.29 -18.62
C ARG A 194 -35.57 -9.93 -17.74
N ASP A 195 -34.80 -10.92 -17.31
CA ASP A 195 -33.63 -10.71 -16.45
C ASP A 195 -32.56 -9.87 -17.18
N ALA A 196 -32.37 -10.09 -18.48
CA ALA A 196 -31.48 -9.29 -19.33
C ALA A 196 -31.98 -7.84 -19.47
N GLY A 197 -33.27 -7.63 -19.73
CA GLY A 197 -33.90 -6.31 -19.80
C GLY A 197 -33.80 -5.53 -18.49
N LYS A 198 -34.14 -6.15 -17.35
CA LYS A 198 -34.00 -5.57 -16.01
C LYS A 198 -32.56 -5.13 -15.74
N LYS A 199 -31.60 -5.99 -16.11
CA LYS A 199 -30.17 -5.71 -15.92
C LYS A 199 -29.71 -4.55 -16.79
N ALA A 200 -30.12 -4.50 -18.06
CA ALA A 200 -29.78 -3.43 -18.98
C ALA A 200 -30.37 -2.08 -18.51
N PHE A 201 -31.67 -2.03 -18.21
CA PHE A 201 -32.34 -0.84 -17.69
C PHE A 201 -31.70 -0.34 -16.39
N SER A 202 -31.51 -1.23 -15.41
CA SER A 202 -30.87 -0.84 -14.13
C SER A 202 -29.43 -0.37 -14.33
N ALA A 203 -28.69 -0.94 -15.29
CA ALA A 203 -27.35 -0.47 -15.62
C ALA A 203 -27.38 0.93 -16.24
N ASN A 204 -28.34 1.20 -17.13
CA ASN A 204 -28.53 2.51 -17.76
C ASN A 204 -28.92 3.58 -16.73
N VAL A 205 -29.82 3.27 -15.79
CA VAL A 205 -30.15 4.20 -14.69
C VAL A 205 -28.91 4.49 -13.84
N ARG A 206 -28.12 3.47 -13.46
CA ARG A 206 -26.88 3.70 -12.68
C ARG A 206 -25.85 4.52 -13.46
N ALA A 207 -25.71 4.28 -14.76
CA ALA A 207 -24.85 5.08 -15.63
C ALA A 207 -25.32 6.54 -15.70
N LEU A 208 -26.64 6.76 -15.79
CA LEU A 208 -27.23 8.11 -15.75
C LEU A 208 -26.93 8.79 -14.42
N VAL A 209 -27.04 8.07 -13.31
CA VAL A 209 -26.75 8.60 -11.98
C VAL A 209 -25.30 9.05 -11.89
N ASP A 210 -24.35 8.27 -12.40
CA ASP A 210 -22.94 8.67 -12.44
C ASP A 210 -22.72 9.86 -13.40
N PHE A 211 -23.42 9.93 -14.54
CA PHE A 211 -23.38 11.06 -15.47
C PHE A 211 -23.87 12.37 -14.80
N VAL A 212 -25.00 12.32 -14.11
CA VAL A 212 -25.59 13.45 -13.38
C VAL A 212 -24.68 13.86 -12.21
N ARG A 213 -24.16 12.89 -11.46
CA ARG A 213 -23.28 13.13 -10.30
C ARG A 213 -22.01 13.89 -10.66
N LYS A 214 -21.41 13.60 -11.82
CA LYS A 214 -20.22 14.32 -12.31
C LYS A 214 -20.51 15.80 -12.60
N ARG A 215 -21.74 16.13 -13.00
CA ARG A 215 -22.17 17.46 -13.46
C ARG A 215 -22.87 18.28 -12.38
N ASP A 216 -23.38 17.63 -11.34
CA ASP A 216 -24.05 18.27 -10.21
C ASP A 216 -23.08 19.19 -9.44
N ARG A 217 -23.40 20.49 -9.42
CA ARG A 217 -22.58 21.51 -8.77
C ARG A 217 -22.53 21.34 -7.25
N ARG A 218 -23.57 20.76 -6.64
CA ARG A 218 -23.61 20.47 -5.20
C ARG A 218 -22.57 19.41 -4.84
N VAL A 219 -22.50 18.34 -5.64
CA VAL A 219 -21.52 17.26 -5.48
C VAL A 219 -20.10 17.75 -5.79
N ALA A 220 -19.91 18.51 -6.87
CA ALA A 220 -18.60 19.04 -7.22
C ALA A 220 -18.03 19.94 -6.10
N LYS A 221 -18.87 20.79 -5.49
CA LYS A 221 -18.48 21.62 -4.35
C LYS A 221 -18.07 20.75 -3.15
N HIS A 222 -18.90 19.76 -2.79
CA HIS A 222 -18.64 18.86 -1.67
C HIS A 222 -17.36 18.02 -1.85
N LEU A 223 -17.13 17.47 -3.05
CA LEU A 223 -15.93 16.71 -3.36
C LEU A 223 -14.67 17.58 -3.25
N LYS A 224 -14.73 18.83 -3.72
CA LYS A 224 -13.63 19.79 -3.58
C LYS A 224 -13.36 20.13 -2.12
N GLU A 225 -14.39 20.34 -1.32
CA GLU A 225 -14.26 20.56 0.13
C GLU A 225 -13.62 19.36 0.84
N LEU A 226 -14.04 18.14 0.49
CA LEU A 226 -13.44 16.90 1.02
C LEU A 226 -11.97 16.73 0.60
N GLU A 227 -11.62 17.07 -0.64
CA GLU A 227 -10.23 17.04 -1.11
C GLU A 227 -9.38 18.05 -0.33
N GLN A 228 -9.86 19.28 -0.16
CA GLN A 228 -9.18 20.30 0.63
C GLN A 228 -9.01 19.89 2.10
N GLN A 229 -10.02 19.26 2.71
CA GLN A 229 -9.92 18.71 4.06
C GLN A 229 -8.88 17.59 4.16
N LYS A 230 -8.81 16.69 3.17
CA LYS A 230 -7.81 15.62 3.12
C LYS A 230 -6.40 16.16 2.92
N GLU A 231 -6.22 17.14 2.05
CA GLU A 231 -4.93 17.80 1.84
C GLU A 231 -4.48 18.56 3.09
N ALA A 232 -5.39 19.28 3.76
CA ALA A 232 -5.10 19.95 5.01
C ALA A 232 -4.70 18.95 6.10
N ALA A 233 -5.45 17.87 6.27
CA ALA A 233 -5.12 16.80 7.22
C ALA A 233 -3.81 16.09 6.89
N ALA A 234 -3.50 15.91 5.60
CA ALA A 234 -2.22 15.34 5.16
C ALA A 234 -1.05 16.27 5.48
N LYS A 235 -1.18 17.57 5.21
CA LYS A 235 -0.17 18.60 5.56
C LYS A 235 0.03 18.70 7.07
N GLU A 236 -1.05 18.67 7.85
CA GLU A 236 -0.98 18.66 9.32
C GLU A 236 -0.26 17.40 9.84
N LYS A 237 -0.61 16.23 9.31
CA LYS A 237 0.04 14.96 9.68
C LYS A 237 1.52 14.94 9.29
N GLU A 238 1.87 15.50 8.12
CA GLU A 238 3.25 15.64 7.69
C GLU A 238 4.03 16.61 8.58
N ALA A 239 3.47 17.78 8.89
CA ALA A 239 4.06 18.75 9.79
C ALA A 239 4.29 18.15 11.19
N ALA A 240 3.31 17.45 11.75
CA ALA A 240 3.43 16.76 13.03
C ALA A 240 4.49 15.64 12.98
N ALA A 241 4.64 14.94 11.85
CA ALA A 241 5.70 13.95 11.68
C ALA A 241 7.09 14.60 11.57
N GLN A 242 7.21 15.73 10.87
CA GLN A 242 8.46 16.49 10.78
C GLN A 242 8.86 17.09 12.13
N GLU A 243 7.91 17.62 12.90
CA GLU A 243 8.14 18.14 14.25
C GLU A 243 8.63 17.02 15.18
N LYS A 244 7.98 15.86 15.18
CA LYS A 244 8.44 14.69 15.95
C LYS A 244 9.84 14.23 15.56
N ARG A 245 10.16 14.23 14.26
CA ARG A 245 11.52 13.90 13.78
C ARG A 245 12.55 14.92 14.26
N ARG A 246 12.24 16.22 14.15
CA ARG A 246 13.10 17.30 14.65
C ARG A 246 13.31 17.23 16.15
N ALA A 247 12.25 16.94 16.92
CA ALA A 247 12.34 16.75 18.37
C ALA A 247 13.25 15.56 18.72
N PHE A 248 13.09 14.42 18.04
CA PHE A 248 13.93 13.25 18.24
C PHE A 248 15.40 13.51 17.84
N GLU A 249 15.64 14.20 16.73
CA GLU A 249 16.99 14.59 16.31
C GLU A 249 17.63 15.59 17.28
N ALA A 250 16.87 16.55 17.81
CA ALA A 250 17.33 17.49 18.83
C ALA A 250 17.66 16.79 20.14
N GLU A 251 16.82 15.85 20.60
CA GLU A 251 17.06 15.04 21.80
C GLU A 251 18.33 14.18 21.64
N LYS A 252 18.47 13.53 20.48
CA LYS A 252 19.69 12.78 20.14
C LYS A 252 20.92 13.68 20.13
N ALA A 253 20.84 14.87 19.55
CA ALA A 253 21.93 15.84 19.52
C ALA A 253 22.28 16.33 20.94
N SER A 254 21.29 16.61 21.79
CA SER A 254 21.55 16.98 23.19
C SER A 254 22.21 15.85 23.96
N PHE A 255 21.76 14.61 23.76
CA PHE A 255 22.36 13.43 24.39
C PHE A 255 23.82 13.24 23.94
N GLN A 256 24.08 13.40 22.64
CA GLN A 256 25.44 13.30 22.11
C GLN A 256 26.35 14.39 22.68
N ALA A 257 25.87 15.64 22.76
CA ALA A 257 26.64 16.73 23.36
C ALA A 257 26.96 16.48 24.85
N THR A 258 26.00 15.98 25.64
CA THR A 258 26.26 15.62 27.04
C THR A 258 27.29 14.50 27.16
N TRP A 259 27.19 13.49 26.30
CA TRP A 259 28.14 12.37 26.28
C TRP A 259 29.55 12.82 25.91
N GLU A 260 29.70 13.73 24.95
CA GLU A 260 30.99 14.30 24.55
C GLU A 260 31.64 15.09 25.69
N VAL A 261 30.86 15.89 26.43
CA VAL A 261 31.35 16.62 27.62
C VAL A 261 31.78 15.65 28.72
N ASP A 262 30.98 14.63 29.03
CA ASP A 262 31.33 13.61 30.03
C ASP A 262 32.56 12.80 29.63
N ALA A 263 32.71 12.48 28.34
CA ALA A 263 33.91 11.81 27.82
C ALA A 263 35.17 12.65 28.05
N VAL A 264 35.12 13.96 27.74
CA VAL A 264 36.23 14.88 28.01
C VAL A 264 36.48 15.01 29.51
N HIS A 265 35.44 15.13 30.32
CA HIS A 265 35.56 15.24 31.77
C HIS A 265 36.25 14.01 32.37
N SER A 266 35.80 12.80 31.99
CA SER A 266 36.38 11.54 32.47
C SER A 266 37.86 11.40 32.09
N HIS A 267 38.26 11.89 30.91
CA HIS A 267 39.66 11.88 30.47
C HIS A 267 40.52 12.81 31.33
N VAL A 268 40.04 14.04 31.58
CA VAL A 268 40.71 15.00 32.45
C VAL A 268 40.83 14.45 33.87
N GLU A 269 39.76 13.87 34.42
CA GLU A 269 39.77 13.23 35.75
C GLU A 269 40.78 12.08 35.84
N ALA A 270 40.90 11.25 34.80
CA ALA A 270 41.88 10.17 34.75
C ALA A 270 43.32 10.70 34.73
N GLN A 271 43.57 11.77 33.98
CA GLN A 271 44.88 12.42 33.93
C GLN A 271 45.25 13.05 35.28
N VAL A 272 44.31 13.74 35.93
CA VAL A 272 44.50 14.30 37.28
C VAL A 272 44.79 13.18 38.30
N ARG A 273 44.02 12.08 38.28
CA ARG A 273 44.27 10.92 39.15
C ARG A 273 45.66 10.33 38.94
N ALA A 274 46.10 10.20 37.68
CA ALA A 274 47.42 9.68 37.37
C ALA A 274 48.55 10.58 37.90
N GLU A 275 48.41 11.90 37.79
CA GLU A 275 49.38 12.86 38.34
C GLU A 275 49.40 12.85 39.87
N VAL A 276 48.23 12.80 40.52
CA VAL A 276 48.15 12.66 41.99
C VAL A 276 48.84 11.37 42.45
N ALA A 277 48.58 10.24 41.79
CA ALA A 277 49.24 8.97 42.11
C ALA A 277 50.77 9.03 41.93
N LYS A 278 51.27 9.71 40.88
CA LYS A 278 52.71 9.93 40.71
C LYS A 278 53.31 10.77 41.83
N LEU A 279 52.62 11.82 42.28
CA LEU A 279 53.10 12.68 43.36
C LEU A 279 53.10 11.94 44.69
N GLN A 280 52.06 11.15 44.99
CA GLN A 280 52.00 10.29 46.18
C GLN A 280 53.12 9.25 46.16
N ALA A 281 53.33 8.53 45.05
CA ALA A 281 54.42 7.56 44.93
C ALA A 281 55.81 8.18 45.11
N LYS A 282 56.00 9.45 44.72
CA LYS A 282 57.25 10.19 44.97
C LYS A 282 57.43 10.57 46.45
N GLN A 283 56.34 10.85 47.16
CA GLN A 283 56.38 11.15 48.60
C GLN A 283 56.56 9.88 49.45
N GLU A 284 55.97 8.76 49.02
CA GLU A 284 56.08 7.45 49.68
C GLU A 284 57.38 6.70 49.36
N ALA A 285 58.25 7.27 48.52
CA ALA A 285 59.58 6.73 48.27
C ALA A 285 60.40 6.75 49.57
N MET A 286 60.40 5.61 50.26
CA MET A 286 61.00 5.42 51.58
C MET A 286 62.51 5.70 51.54
N ILE A 287 62.93 6.74 52.27
CA ILE A 287 64.35 7.00 52.53
C ILE A 287 64.75 6.06 53.67
N LEU A 288 65.64 5.11 53.37
CA LEU A 288 66.12 4.14 54.33
C LEU A 288 67.35 4.71 55.03
N VAL A 289 67.39 4.69 56.36
CA VAL A 289 68.48 5.32 57.13
C VAL A 289 69.16 4.30 58.01
N CYS A 290 70.50 4.30 58.03
CA CYS A 290 71.26 3.54 59.03
C CYS A 290 71.44 4.39 60.29
N GLU A 291 70.86 3.97 61.41
CA GLU A 291 70.86 4.76 62.66
C GLU A 291 72.25 4.90 63.29
N LEU A 292 73.11 3.88 63.13
CA LEU A 292 74.46 3.88 63.68
C LEU A 292 75.40 4.83 62.92
N CYS A 293 75.27 4.86 61.60
CA CYS A 293 76.09 5.73 60.76
C CYS A 293 75.42 7.06 60.39
N LYS A 294 74.13 7.22 60.70
CA LYS A 294 73.27 8.36 60.34
C LYS A 294 73.34 8.72 58.86
N LYS A 295 73.39 7.70 58.00
CA LYS A 295 73.42 7.85 56.53
C LYS A 295 72.11 7.41 55.93
N GLU A 296 71.61 8.22 55.02
CA GLU A 296 70.37 8.00 54.29
C GLU A 296 70.65 7.37 52.92
N PHE A 297 69.81 6.42 52.53
CA PHE A 297 69.92 5.61 51.33
C PHE A 297 68.56 5.54 50.63
N LYS A 298 68.60 5.49 49.30
CA LYS A 298 67.40 5.53 48.47
C LYS A 298 66.93 4.13 48.01
N SER A 299 67.61 3.08 48.46
CA SER A 299 67.34 1.69 48.07
C SER A 299 67.89 0.71 49.10
N GLU A 300 67.17 -0.38 49.35
CA GLU A 300 67.55 -1.44 50.29
C GLU A 300 68.93 -2.03 49.98
N LYS A 301 69.24 -2.25 48.69
CA LYS A 301 70.57 -2.72 48.25
C LYS A 301 71.71 -1.76 48.62
N GLN A 302 71.44 -0.45 48.70
CA GLN A 302 72.45 0.51 49.13
C GLN A 302 72.69 0.43 50.64
N VAL A 303 71.64 0.16 51.42
CA VAL A 303 71.72 -0.06 52.87
C VAL A 303 72.47 -1.36 53.16
N GLU A 304 72.14 -2.48 52.50
CA GLU A 304 72.83 -3.76 52.70
C GLU A 304 74.34 -3.66 52.45
N ASN A 305 74.74 -3.01 51.35
CA ASN A 305 76.14 -2.77 51.04
C ASN A 305 76.81 -1.87 52.09
N HIS A 306 76.06 -0.91 52.64
CA HIS A 306 76.53 -0.06 53.73
C HIS A 306 76.75 -0.85 55.03
N LEU A 307 75.80 -1.71 55.42
CA LEU A 307 75.88 -2.56 56.61
C LEU A 307 77.06 -3.54 56.52
N LYS A 308 77.33 -4.06 55.30
CA LYS A 308 78.51 -4.92 55.02
C LYS A 308 79.82 -4.14 54.89
N SER A 309 79.83 -2.81 54.99
CA SER A 309 81.07 -2.03 54.91
C SER A 309 81.88 -2.16 56.19
N LYS A 310 83.21 -2.29 56.06
CA LYS A 310 84.14 -2.33 57.20
C LYS A 310 83.93 -1.15 58.17
N LYS A 311 83.67 0.05 57.64
CA LYS A 311 83.43 1.26 58.44
C LYS A 311 82.18 1.14 59.33
N HIS A 312 81.13 0.48 58.86
CA HIS A 312 79.91 0.28 59.64
C HIS A 312 80.15 -0.76 60.75
N ARG A 313 80.79 -1.88 60.42
CA ARG A 313 81.14 -2.92 61.41
C ARG A 313 82.10 -2.42 62.49
N ASP A 314 83.08 -1.61 62.12
CA ASP A 314 83.99 -0.96 63.09
C ASP A 314 83.20 -0.03 64.04
N GLN A 315 82.19 0.67 63.52
CA GLN A 315 81.33 1.55 64.31
C GLN A 315 80.38 0.75 65.23
N MET A 316 79.91 -0.42 64.81
CA MET A 316 79.14 -1.35 65.66
C MET A 316 79.95 -1.79 66.88
N LEU A 317 81.20 -2.23 66.65
CA LEU A 317 82.12 -2.61 67.72
C LEU A 317 82.39 -1.46 68.69
N ALA A 318 82.60 -0.24 68.17
CA ALA A 318 82.81 0.95 68.99
C ALA A 318 81.60 1.30 69.87
N SER A 319 80.38 1.01 69.39
CA SER A 319 79.14 1.15 70.17
C SER A 319 78.86 -0.04 71.12
N GLY A 320 79.73 -1.04 71.17
CA GLY A 320 79.58 -2.21 72.04
C GLY A 320 78.59 -3.26 71.53
N LEU A 321 78.20 -3.19 70.25
CA LEU A 321 77.40 -4.23 69.59
C LEU A 321 78.32 -5.20 68.83
N ASP A 322 78.04 -6.50 68.93
CA ASP A 322 78.81 -7.54 68.24
C ASP A 322 78.39 -7.67 66.76
N PRO A 323 79.30 -7.44 65.79
CA PRO A 323 79.03 -7.61 64.37
C PRO A 323 78.65 -9.05 63.99
N SER A 324 78.98 -10.06 64.80
CA SER A 324 78.60 -11.45 64.54
C SER A 324 77.09 -11.63 64.52
N MET A 325 76.34 -10.87 65.32
CA MET A 325 74.87 -10.91 65.29
C MET A 325 74.30 -10.30 64.01
N LEU A 326 74.98 -9.29 63.44
CA LEU A 326 74.59 -8.70 62.16
C LEU A 326 74.87 -9.66 61.00
N ASP A 327 76.01 -10.35 61.02
CA ASP A 327 76.30 -11.38 60.02
C ASP A 327 75.35 -12.58 60.16
N GLU A 328 75.00 -13.01 61.38
CA GLU A 328 73.98 -14.05 61.61
C GLU A 328 72.59 -13.60 61.13
N LEU A 329 72.20 -12.35 61.34
CA LEU A 329 70.93 -11.80 60.83
C LEU A 329 70.91 -11.68 59.31
N LEU A 330 72.00 -11.19 58.70
CA LEU A 330 72.14 -11.14 57.24
C LEU A 330 72.23 -12.55 56.62
N GLU A 331 72.80 -13.51 57.34
CA GLU A 331 72.84 -14.91 56.96
C GLU A 331 71.50 -15.61 57.18
N LEU A 332 70.70 -15.25 58.18
CA LEU A 332 69.33 -15.74 58.36
C LEU A 332 68.37 -15.14 57.33
N GLU A 333 68.56 -13.87 56.95
CA GLU A 333 67.91 -13.31 55.75
C GLU A 333 68.40 -14.02 54.49
N GLY A 334 69.69 -14.37 54.41
CA GLY A 334 70.28 -15.16 53.33
C GLY A 334 69.89 -16.65 53.29
N GLN A 335 69.54 -17.25 54.42
CA GLN A 335 69.16 -18.66 54.59
C GLN A 335 67.63 -18.86 54.67
N SER A 336 66.87 -17.78 54.90
CA SER A 336 65.46 -17.70 54.50
C SER A 336 65.28 -17.72 52.97
N ALA A 337 66.39 -17.68 52.22
CA ALA A 337 66.47 -18.02 50.81
C ALA A 337 67.03 -19.45 50.57
N SER A 338 66.38 -20.49 51.10
CA SER A 338 66.36 -21.80 50.42
C SER A 338 65.37 -21.70 49.26
N PRO A 339 65.69 -22.18 48.04
CA PRO A 339 64.86 -21.95 46.87
C PRO A 339 63.55 -22.73 46.99
N ALA A 340 62.48 -22.04 47.39
CA ALA A 340 61.14 -22.47 47.09
C ALA A 340 61.00 -22.51 45.57
N ALA A 341 61.15 -23.75 45.07
CA ALA A 341 60.78 -24.28 43.77
C ALA A 341 60.27 -23.27 42.73
N ALA A 342 61.02 -23.14 41.63
CA ALA A 342 60.37 -23.05 40.33
C ALA A 342 59.69 -24.41 40.04
N PRO A 343 58.40 -24.40 39.66
CA PRO A 343 57.96 -25.19 38.53
C PRO A 343 57.26 -24.27 37.52
N GLU A 344 57.84 -24.15 36.32
CA GLU A 344 57.33 -24.80 35.11
C GLU A 344 55.92 -24.35 34.69
N GLU A 345 55.85 -23.72 33.51
CA GLU A 345 54.63 -23.77 32.68
C GLU A 345 54.28 -25.24 32.42
N PRO A 346 53.01 -25.64 32.57
CA PRO A 346 52.32 -26.13 31.38
C PRO A 346 50.80 -25.86 31.32
N LYS A 347 50.38 -25.52 30.10
CA LYS A 347 49.15 -25.89 29.36
C LYS A 347 47.85 -26.25 30.13
N LYS A 348 46.80 -25.49 29.74
CA LYS A 348 45.36 -25.84 29.53
C LYS A 348 44.71 -26.93 30.40
N PRO A 349 43.48 -26.65 30.87
CA PRO A 349 42.40 -27.62 30.85
C PRO A 349 41.35 -27.29 29.79
N ALA A 350 40.92 -28.33 29.09
CA ALA A 350 39.74 -28.36 28.23
C ALA A 350 38.45 -28.55 29.06
N LYS A 351 37.32 -28.06 28.51
CA LYS A 351 35.91 -28.57 28.53
C LYS A 351 35.46 -29.53 29.65
N GLU A 352 34.26 -29.51 30.24
CA GLU A 352 32.91 -28.95 29.96
C GLU A 352 32.03 -29.29 31.22
N PRO A 353 30.87 -28.64 31.50
CA PRO A 353 29.62 -29.07 30.87
C PRO A 353 28.78 -27.92 30.34
N LYS A 354 28.04 -28.25 29.28
CA LYS A 354 27.18 -27.39 28.50
C LYS A 354 26.11 -26.71 29.36
N ALA A 355 26.15 -25.37 29.41
CA ALA A 355 24.96 -24.56 29.43
C ALA A 355 24.93 -23.76 28.11
N SER A 356 23.87 -23.99 27.35
CA SER A 356 23.63 -23.49 25.99
C SER A 356 23.86 -21.98 25.85
N LYS A 357 25.01 -21.60 25.28
CA LYS A 357 25.17 -20.28 24.64
C LYS A 357 24.39 -20.29 23.33
N ALA A 358 23.13 -19.87 23.38
CA ALA A 358 22.60 -19.09 22.28
C ALA A 358 23.42 -17.79 22.22
N PRO A 359 23.94 -17.35 21.06
CA PRO A 359 24.48 -16.01 20.99
C PRO A 359 23.29 -15.08 21.26
N ALA A 360 23.36 -14.29 22.33
CA ALA A 360 22.41 -13.22 22.56
C ALA A 360 22.54 -12.27 21.35
N GLU A 361 21.63 -12.44 20.40
CA GLU A 361 21.48 -11.60 19.23
C GLU A 361 21.19 -10.20 19.78
N THR A 362 22.15 -9.29 19.62
CA THR A 362 21.96 -7.87 19.99
C THR A 362 20.62 -7.41 19.42
N ASP A 363 19.81 -6.66 20.16
CA ASP A 363 18.47 -6.23 19.70
C ASP A 363 18.50 -5.60 18.30
N ALA A 364 19.61 -4.93 17.93
CA ALA A 364 19.84 -4.42 16.58
C ALA A 364 19.83 -5.51 15.48
N LYS A 365 20.43 -6.68 15.71
CA LYS A 365 20.43 -7.81 14.76
C LYS A 365 19.06 -8.49 14.69
N ARG A 366 18.34 -8.57 15.82
CA ARG A 366 16.97 -9.10 15.85
C ARG A 366 16.03 -8.22 15.03
N LEU A 367 16.10 -6.90 15.23
CA LEU A 367 15.32 -5.92 14.46
C LEU A 367 15.68 -5.93 12.97
N GLU A 368 16.96 -6.09 12.62
CA GLU A 368 17.38 -6.19 11.22
C GLU A 368 16.84 -7.46 10.54
N ARG A 369 16.79 -8.58 11.27
CA ARG A 369 16.23 -9.84 10.77
C ARG A 369 14.71 -9.77 10.64
N GLU A 370 14.02 -9.18 11.61
CA GLU A 370 12.57 -8.93 11.56
C GLU A 370 12.20 -8.01 10.39
N ASP A 371 12.99 -6.97 10.10
CA ASP A 371 12.77 -6.09 8.94
C ASP A 371 13.03 -6.83 7.61
N LYS A 372 14.04 -7.70 7.54
CA LYS A 372 14.30 -8.56 6.37
C LYS A 372 13.18 -9.57 6.14
N GLU A 373 12.65 -10.19 7.18
CA GLU A 373 11.52 -11.11 7.10
C GLU A 373 10.22 -10.40 6.69
N ARG A 374 9.95 -9.20 7.22
CA ARG A 374 8.79 -8.39 6.83
C ARG A 374 8.84 -7.97 5.36
N LYS A 375 10.00 -7.50 4.88
CA LYS A 375 10.22 -7.17 3.46
C LYS A 375 10.09 -8.39 2.54
N ALA A 376 10.55 -9.56 2.99
CA ALA A 376 10.39 -10.79 2.23
C ALA A 376 8.92 -11.26 2.15
N ALA A 377 8.15 -11.09 3.24
CA ALA A 377 6.72 -11.39 3.27
C ALA A 377 5.90 -10.47 2.36
N GLU A 378 6.21 -9.17 2.38
CA GLU A 378 5.56 -8.16 1.53
C GLU A 378 5.79 -8.46 0.04
N LYS A 379 7.03 -8.79 -0.35
CA LYS A 379 7.36 -9.16 -1.74
C LYS A 379 6.69 -10.46 -2.19
N ARG A 380 6.44 -11.40 -1.26
CA ARG A 380 5.67 -12.63 -1.54
C ARG A 380 4.19 -12.33 -1.72
N ALA A 381 3.62 -11.43 -0.91
CA ALA A 381 2.24 -10.99 -1.05
C ALA A 381 2.01 -10.25 -2.38
N GLU A 382 2.92 -9.36 -2.76
CA GLU A 382 2.86 -8.63 -4.04
C GLU A 382 2.92 -9.58 -5.24
N ARG A 383 3.77 -10.63 -5.20
CA ARG A 383 3.81 -11.67 -6.23
C ARG A 383 2.53 -12.51 -6.29
N LYS A 384 1.87 -12.74 -5.15
CA LYS A 384 0.60 -13.47 -5.08
C LYS A 384 -0.55 -12.65 -5.68
N GLU A 385 -0.58 -11.35 -5.40
CA GLU A 385 -1.51 -10.38 -6.01
C GLU A 385 -1.30 -10.28 -7.53
N LYS A 386 -0.05 -10.10 -7.99
CA LYS A 386 0.27 -10.08 -9.43
C LYS A 386 -0.12 -11.36 -10.18
N ARG A 387 -0.01 -12.53 -9.53
CA ARG A 387 -0.49 -13.79 -10.11
C ARG A 387 -2.02 -13.85 -10.19
N LYS A 388 -2.71 -13.28 -9.19
CA LYS A 388 -4.16 -13.24 -9.12
C LYS A 388 -4.75 -12.27 -10.15
N SER A 389 -4.08 -11.16 -10.44
CA SER A 389 -4.47 -10.25 -11.53
C SER A 389 -4.19 -10.87 -12.90
N SER A 390 -3.04 -11.52 -13.11
CA SER A 390 -2.71 -12.16 -14.39
C SER A 390 -3.66 -13.31 -14.78
N LYS A 391 -4.27 -14.01 -13.80
CA LYS A 391 -5.26 -15.07 -14.06
C LYS A 391 -6.64 -14.52 -14.45
N LYS A 392 -6.86 -13.19 -14.33
CA LYS A 392 -8.12 -12.53 -14.62
C LYS A 392 -8.18 -11.92 -16.04
N ASP A 393 -7.05 -11.85 -16.74
CA ASP A 393 -6.88 -11.14 -18.02
C ASP A 393 -6.71 -12.06 -19.27
N GLU A 394 -6.90 -13.38 -19.16
CA GLU A 394 -6.92 -14.25 -20.35
C GLU A 394 -8.33 -14.35 -21.00
N PRO A 395 -8.50 -14.02 -22.30
CA PRO A 395 -9.78 -14.11 -22.98
C PRO A 395 -10.07 -15.55 -23.45
N LYS A 396 -11.25 -16.07 -23.11
CA LYS A 396 -11.76 -17.35 -23.61
C LYS A 396 -12.10 -17.26 -25.10
N LYS A 397 -11.38 -17.97 -25.96
CA LYS A 397 -11.79 -18.29 -27.34
C LYS A 397 -12.87 -19.37 -27.34
N ALA A 398 -13.86 -19.20 -28.21
CA ALA A 398 -14.98 -20.11 -28.44
C ALA A 398 -14.62 -21.19 -29.46
N ASP A 399 -15.08 -22.42 -29.22
CA ASP A 399 -15.49 -23.37 -30.25
C ASP A 399 -16.47 -24.40 -29.65
N ALA A 400 -17.42 -24.86 -30.47
CA ALA A 400 -18.52 -25.77 -30.12
C ALA A 400 -18.18 -27.26 -30.36
N PRO A 401 -19.11 -28.21 -30.14
CA PRO A 401 -19.33 -28.95 -28.90
C PRO A 401 -18.79 -30.40 -28.96
N PRO A 402 -18.62 -31.08 -27.81
CA PRO A 402 -19.02 -32.48 -27.80
C PRO A 402 -19.71 -32.97 -26.51
N THR A 403 -20.40 -34.08 -26.72
CA THR A 403 -21.04 -35.03 -25.80
C THR A 403 -20.30 -35.28 -24.47
N ARG A 404 -21.06 -35.23 -23.37
CA ARG A 404 -20.75 -35.90 -22.07
C ARG A 404 -20.71 -37.43 -22.23
N PRO A 405 -20.09 -38.22 -21.32
CA PRO A 405 -19.89 -37.99 -19.87
C PRO A 405 -18.41 -38.20 -19.45
N VAL A 406 -17.88 -38.06 -18.23
CA VAL A 406 -18.27 -38.37 -16.84
C VAL A 406 -17.36 -37.51 -15.93
N ALA A 407 -17.75 -37.26 -14.69
CA ALA A 407 -17.01 -36.48 -13.69
C ALA A 407 -15.70 -37.15 -13.20
N ALA A 408 -14.65 -36.35 -13.01
CA ALA A 408 -13.57 -36.57 -12.04
C ALA A 408 -12.97 -35.21 -11.66
N ASN A 409 -12.77 -34.99 -10.36
CA ASN A 409 -12.08 -33.82 -9.82
C ASN A 409 -10.58 -34.10 -9.91
N ASP A 410 -9.80 -33.21 -10.53
CA ASP A 410 -8.33 -33.28 -10.59
C ASP A 410 -7.74 -32.00 -9.99
N ASP A 411 -7.15 -32.12 -8.80
CA ASP A 411 -6.19 -31.16 -8.21
C ASP A 411 -5.23 -31.96 -7.30
N ASP A 412 -4.40 -32.84 -7.89
CA ASP A 412 -3.25 -33.46 -7.23
C ASP A 412 -2.10 -33.65 -8.26
N ASP A 413 -1.11 -32.74 -8.26
CA ASP A 413 0.12 -32.83 -9.08
C ASP A 413 1.10 -33.87 -8.48
N ASP A 414 0.81 -35.15 -8.69
CA ASP A 414 1.69 -36.26 -8.29
C ASP A 414 2.64 -36.67 -9.43
N PHE A 415 3.96 -36.73 -9.17
CA PHE A 415 5.00 -37.04 -10.16
C PHE A 415 5.55 -38.47 -10.00
N PRO A 416 5.02 -39.47 -10.71
CA PRO A 416 5.50 -40.86 -10.66
C PRO A 416 6.86 -41.04 -11.36
N CYS A 417 7.70 -41.93 -10.81
CA CYS A 417 8.93 -42.36 -11.48
C CYS A 417 8.62 -43.37 -12.59
N GLY A 418 9.22 -43.20 -13.77
CA GLY A 418 8.99 -44.10 -14.91
C GLY A 418 9.66 -45.47 -14.80
N SER A 419 10.57 -45.66 -13.83
CA SER A 419 11.36 -46.88 -13.66
C SER A 419 11.04 -47.64 -12.37
N CYS A 420 10.31 -47.04 -11.43
CA CYS A 420 9.89 -47.66 -10.17
C CYS A 420 8.51 -47.14 -9.76
N SER A 421 7.81 -47.85 -8.87
CA SER A 421 6.43 -47.54 -8.48
C SER A 421 6.27 -46.39 -7.48
N MET A 422 7.29 -45.54 -7.30
CA MET A 422 7.23 -44.41 -6.35
C MET A 422 6.70 -43.13 -6.99
N VAL A 423 5.84 -42.43 -6.26
CA VAL A 423 5.20 -41.16 -6.66
C VAL A 423 5.69 -40.04 -5.76
N PHE A 424 6.01 -38.89 -6.34
CA PHE A 424 6.60 -37.77 -5.62
C PHE A 424 5.73 -36.50 -5.75
N PRO A 425 5.47 -35.79 -4.65
CA PRO A 425 4.60 -34.62 -4.66
C PRO A 425 5.23 -33.38 -5.32
N THR A 426 6.51 -33.44 -5.71
CA THR A 426 7.15 -32.38 -6.51
C THR A 426 8.15 -32.94 -7.50
N LEU A 427 8.23 -32.33 -8.69
CA LEU A 427 9.20 -32.67 -9.74
C LEU A 427 10.66 -32.68 -9.23
N LYS A 428 11.02 -31.77 -8.32
CA LYS A 428 12.38 -31.71 -7.73
C LYS A 428 12.71 -32.95 -6.89
N MET A 429 11.72 -33.56 -6.25
CA MET A 429 11.92 -34.78 -5.47
C MET A 429 12.07 -35.99 -6.40
N LEU A 430 11.28 -36.07 -7.48
CA LEU A 430 11.45 -37.08 -8.51
C LEU A 430 12.85 -36.99 -9.16
N GLN A 431 13.32 -35.79 -9.52
CA GLN A 431 14.64 -35.59 -10.12
C GLN A 431 15.80 -35.96 -9.19
N LYS A 432 15.65 -35.74 -7.88
CA LYS A 432 16.63 -36.24 -6.89
C LYS A 432 16.64 -37.75 -6.81
N HIS A 433 15.46 -38.38 -6.87
CA HIS A 433 15.32 -39.82 -6.82
C HIS A 433 15.92 -40.49 -8.06
N THR A 434 15.59 -40.01 -9.27
CA THR A 434 16.14 -40.56 -10.53
C THR A 434 17.66 -40.43 -10.59
N LYS A 435 18.21 -39.31 -10.12
CA LYS A 435 19.66 -39.09 -10.06
C LYS A 435 20.39 -39.97 -9.03
N LYS A 436 19.72 -40.35 -7.94
CA LYS A 436 20.30 -41.18 -6.88
C LYS A 436 20.30 -42.67 -7.24
N GLU A 437 19.20 -43.16 -7.82
CA GLU A 437 19.01 -44.58 -8.15
C GLU A 437 19.42 -44.91 -9.61
N GLY A 438 19.86 -43.92 -10.39
CA GLY A 438 20.31 -44.11 -11.78
C GLY A 438 19.18 -44.38 -12.78
N HIS A 439 17.95 -43.98 -12.45
CA HIS A 439 16.78 -44.16 -13.32
C HIS A 439 16.73 -43.10 -14.43
N THR A 440 16.31 -43.51 -15.62
CA THR A 440 16.18 -42.60 -16.78
C THR A 440 15.06 -41.59 -16.57
N GLU A 441 15.35 -40.29 -16.71
CA GLU A 441 14.33 -39.24 -16.59
C GLU A 441 13.28 -39.36 -17.72
N PRO A 442 11.98 -39.24 -17.41
CA PRO A 442 10.94 -39.30 -18.43
C PRO A 442 11.02 -38.06 -19.33
N VAL A 443 11.14 -38.29 -20.64
CA VAL A 443 11.13 -37.26 -21.68
C VAL A 443 9.76 -36.58 -21.69
N ARG A 444 9.70 -35.28 -21.39
CA ARG A 444 8.47 -34.48 -21.56
C ARG A 444 8.06 -34.47 -23.03
N ARG A 445 6.93 -35.09 -23.37
CA ARG A 445 6.24 -34.82 -24.63
C ARG A 445 5.77 -33.36 -24.61
N LYS A 446 6.13 -32.62 -25.66
CA LYS A 446 5.74 -31.21 -25.86
C LYS A 446 4.24 -31.09 -26.11
#